data_AF-A0AAD7CMW2-F1
#
_entry.id   AF-A0AAD7CMW2-F1
#
_cell.length_a   1.000
_cell.length_b   1.000
_cell.length_c   1.000
_cell.angle_alpha   90.00
_cell.angle_beta   90.00
_cell.angle_gamma   90.00
#
_symmetry.space_group_name_H-M   'P 1'
#
loop_
_entity.id
_entity.type
_entity.pdbx_description
1 polymer ?
#
loop_
_entity_poly.entity_id
_entity_poly.type
_entity_poly.pdbx_seq_one_letter_code
_entity_poly.pdbx_strand_id
1 'polypeptide(L)'
;MAASRITLDPTLEPCPDYTSISFKPIRDLLVAGSAQGTPLTDAEAAVQLVNSWTTERDARKLLWDAQVQADADQATADADARAAQEALDRAAAEATAEAERIEVEKKKPKLGAFDPKLVIPNSLAPQASNFAKKKLEAKEYIELWYYTREGCLDAESLRGGVQADESLESPNASKKVIRDEDLSWAQFSVAKTGFLAAIEVAGWPQEHRAALASFFYAIESHSSRMNHDEYAETALVIYAARARQFWHESLSQGRGFNIAIINERLLDQITSDHHKKVTASKYRMLDDLAEGISAPRGRPSGRQQREIHHRETGNRIRSASPPRAALPGQNTAFFQQGTGRSDGLSACAVCLGRHRHNVRECRSTTLWNLTTQARTRRNAEGRLVNNRNEPICLNWQRSSCNSNHDSRHECSGCGSANHGAQKCHLAQKV
;
A
#
# COMPACT_ATOMS: atom_id res chain seq x y z
N MET A 1 -66.36 4.70 25.67
CA MET A 1 -66.61 6.11 25.32
C MET A 1 -65.64 6.94 26.12
N ALA A 2 -64.69 7.63 25.47
CA ALA A 2 -63.74 8.49 26.17
C ALA A 2 -64.53 9.65 26.79
N ALA A 3 -64.45 9.81 28.11
CA ALA A 3 -64.99 10.99 28.77
C ALA A 3 -64.28 12.22 28.18
N SER A 4 -65.04 13.26 27.86
CA SER A 4 -64.50 14.50 27.30
C SER A 4 -63.45 15.09 28.25
N ARG A 5 -62.23 15.29 27.75
CA ARG A 5 -61.11 15.87 28.51
C ARG A 5 -61.49 17.28 28.98
N ILE A 6 -61.34 17.56 30.27
CA ILE A 6 -61.56 18.91 30.79
C ILE A 6 -60.37 19.77 30.34
N THR A 7 -60.66 20.93 29.71
CA THR A 7 -59.66 21.81 29.11
C THR A 7 -59.36 23.05 29.96
N LEU A 8 -60.23 23.39 30.90
CA LEU A 8 -60.12 24.54 31.81
C LEU A 8 -60.18 24.05 33.25
N ASP A 9 -59.29 24.56 34.08
CA ASP A 9 -59.21 24.19 35.50
C ASP A 9 -60.47 24.66 36.26
N PRO A 10 -61.32 23.72 36.74
CA PRO A 10 -62.56 24.05 37.45
C PRO A 10 -62.34 24.73 38.81
N THR A 11 -61.11 24.73 39.34
CA THR A 11 -60.76 25.43 40.58
C THR A 11 -60.68 26.95 40.40
N LEU A 12 -60.46 27.41 39.16
CA LEU A 12 -60.34 28.82 38.81
C LEU A 12 -61.68 29.46 38.42
N GLU A 13 -62.75 28.69 38.30
CA GLU A 13 -64.09 29.21 37.93
C GLU A 13 -64.77 29.92 39.12
N PRO A 14 -65.06 31.23 39.01
CA PRO A 14 -65.80 31.95 40.04
C PRO A 14 -67.29 31.57 40.03
N CYS A 15 -67.92 31.56 41.20
CA CYS A 15 -69.37 31.34 41.31
C CYS A 15 -70.11 32.48 40.63
N PRO A 16 -71.06 32.20 39.71
CA PRO A 16 -71.96 33.22 39.20
C PRO A 16 -72.71 33.87 40.36
N ASP A 17 -72.92 35.18 40.25
CA ASP A 17 -73.75 35.90 41.23
C ASP A 17 -75.24 35.57 40.99
N TYR A 18 -75.71 34.52 41.65
CA TYR A 18 -77.09 34.08 41.59
C TYR A 18 -78.08 35.02 42.28
N THR A 19 -77.61 36.08 42.95
CA THR A 19 -78.47 37.13 43.52
C THR A 19 -78.78 38.25 42.52
N SER A 20 -77.98 38.36 41.46
CA SER A 20 -78.15 39.34 40.38
C SER A 20 -79.54 39.25 39.71
N ILE A 21 -79.97 40.37 39.14
CA ILE A 21 -81.25 40.54 38.42
C ILE A 21 -81.37 39.53 37.27
N SER A 22 -80.26 39.16 36.63
CA SER A 22 -80.24 38.20 35.52
C SER A 22 -80.74 36.80 35.88
N PHE A 23 -80.61 36.38 37.15
CA PHE A 23 -81.05 35.08 37.62
C PHE A 23 -82.44 35.09 38.28
N LYS A 24 -83.06 36.28 38.41
CA LYS A 24 -84.39 36.43 39.02
C LYS A 24 -85.47 35.56 38.37
N PRO A 25 -85.57 35.45 37.02
CA PRO A 25 -86.57 34.57 36.40
C PRO A 25 -86.43 33.10 36.80
N ILE A 26 -85.19 32.63 37.01
CA ILE A 26 -84.89 31.25 37.42
C ILE A 26 -85.26 31.05 38.90
N ARG A 27 -85.00 32.05 39.76
CA ARG A 27 -85.39 32.01 41.17
C ARG A 27 -86.91 32.03 41.35
N ASP A 28 -87.63 32.88 40.61
CA ASP A 28 -89.09 32.96 40.66
C ASP A 28 -89.76 31.62 40.24
N LEU A 29 -89.17 30.89 39.28
CA LEU A 29 -89.60 29.55 38.87
C LEU A 29 -89.36 28.49 39.96
N LEU A 30 -88.21 28.51 40.64
CA LEU A 30 -87.90 27.61 41.75
C LEU A 30 -88.83 27.83 42.94
N VAL A 31 -89.16 29.09 43.24
CA VAL A 31 -90.13 29.48 44.27
C VAL A 31 -91.52 28.96 43.93
N ALA A 32 -92.01 29.21 42.70
CA ALA A 32 -93.34 28.77 42.25
C ALA A 32 -93.49 27.25 42.14
N GLY A 33 -92.41 26.52 41.86
CA GLY A 33 -92.39 25.06 41.77
C GLY A 33 -92.26 24.31 43.10
N SER A 34 -92.09 25.02 44.23
CA SER A 34 -91.95 24.39 45.55
C SER A 34 -93.30 23.87 46.08
N ALA A 35 -93.51 22.55 46.04
CA ALA A 35 -94.74 21.92 46.51
C ALA A 35 -94.60 21.28 47.91
N GLN A 36 -95.56 21.64 48.78
CA GLN A 36 -95.91 21.06 50.09
C GLN A 36 -94.88 21.15 51.23
N GLY A 37 -95.10 22.15 52.10
CA GLY A 37 -94.54 22.22 53.46
C GLY A 37 -94.13 23.63 53.87
N THR A 38 -93.41 24.32 52.99
CA THR A 38 -92.89 25.69 53.18
C THR A 38 -92.50 26.27 51.81
N PRO A 39 -93.06 27.40 51.36
CA PRO A 39 -92.66 28.03 50.10
C PRO A 39 -91.22 28.52 50.21
N LEU A 40 -90.39 28.18 49.22
CA LEU A 40 -89.01 28.67 49.15
C LEU A 40 -89.02 30.20 49.04
N THR A 41 -88.17 30.87 49.81
CA THR A 41 -87.91 32.30 49.65
C THR A 41 -86.95 32.58 48.49
N ASP A 42 -86.96 33.80 47.94
CA ASP A 42 -86.03 34.21 46.86
C ASP A 42 -84.55 33.99 47.25
N ALA A 43 -84.23 34.22 48.53
CA ALA A 43 -82.90 33.97 49.09
C ALA A 43 -82.55 32.47 49.13
N GLU A 44 -83.50 31.61 49.52
CA GLU A 44 -83.29 30.15 49.51
C GLU A 44 -83.18 29.58 48.08
N ALA A 45 -83.90 30.16 47.12
CA ALA A 45 -83.75 29.80 45.71
C ALA A 45 -82.36 30.16 45.16
N ALA A 46 -81.80 31.32 45.55
CA ALA A 46 -80.41 31.67 45.22
C ALA A 46 -79.40 30.70 45.85
N VAL A 47 -79.62 30.30 47.11
CA VAL A 47 -78.77 29.30 47.80
C VAL A 47 -78.84 27.93 47.11
N GLN A 48 -80.01 27.49 46.64
CA GLN A 48 -80.10 26.23 45.89
C GLN A 48 -79.33 26.27 44.56
N LEU A 49 -79.33 27.41 43.86
CA LEU A 49 -78.52 27.59 42.64
C LEU A 49 -77.02 27.59 42.94
N VAL A 50 -76.60 28.20 44.06
CA VAL A 50 -75.20 28.10 44.53
C VAL A 50 -74.85 26.64 44.84
N ASN A 51 -75.71 25.91 45.54
CA ASN A 51 -75.47 24.51 45.94
C ASN A 51 -75.40 23.55 44.73
N SER A 52 -76.24 23.75 43.72
CA SER A 52 -76.19 22.94 42.50
C SER A 52 -74.92 23.23 41.69
N TRP A 53 -74.54 24.50 41.59
CA TRP A 53 -73.29 24.91 40.94
C TRP A 53 -72.05 24.39 41.67
N THR A 54 -72.02 24.45 43.01
CA THR A 54 -70.88 23.92 43.78
C THR A 54 -70.76 22.41 43.62
N THR A 55 -71.87 21.67 43.65
CA THR A 55 -71.88 20.21 43.44
C THR A 55 -71.30 19.84 42.07
N GLU A 56 -71.76 20.50 41.01
CA GLU A 56 -71.26 20.27 39.64
C GLU A 56 -69.78 20.69 39.50
N ARG A 57 -69.38 21.81 40.10
CA ARG A 57 -67.98 22.25 40.10
C ARG A 57 -67.09 21.26 40.85
N ASP A 58 -67.51 20.76 42.00
CA ASP A 58 -66.72 19.82 42.79
C ASP A 58 -66.63 18.45 42.10
N ALA A 59 -67.69 18.01 41.40
CA ALA A 59 -67.62 16.85 40.51
C ALA A 59 -66.60 17.06 39.37
N ARG A 60 -66.58 18.24 38.73
CA ARG A 60 -65.59 18.57 37.70
C ARG A 60 -64.16 18.66 38.25
N LYS A 61 -63.95 19.16 39.48
CA LYS A 61 -62.64 19.14 40.15
C LYS A 61 -62.13 17.72 40.36
N LEU A 62 -62.97 16.80 40.84
CA LEU A 62 -62.58 15.40 41.02
C LEU A 62 -62.15 14.75 39.70
N LEU A 63 -62.87 15.04 38.61
CA LEU A 63 -62.50 14.57 37.27
C LEU A 63 -61.20 15.21 36.77
N TRP A 64 -60.98 16.50 37.05
CA TRP A 64 -59.75 17.21 36.71
C TRP A 64 -58.55 16.66 37.48
N ASP A 65 -58.67 16.48 38.79
CA ASP A 65 -57.60 15.90 39.63
C ASP A 65 -57.24 14.48 39.16
N ALA A 66 -58.25 13.67 38.83
CA ALA A 66 -58.03 12.35 38.24
C ALA A 66 -57.32 12.42 36.87
N GLN A 67 -57.66 13.41 36.03
CA GLN A 67 -57.00 13.62 34.74
C GLN A 67 -55.54 14.06 34.91
N VAL A 68 -55.26 15.00 35.81
CA VAL A 68 -53.90 15.46 36.11
C VAL A 68 -53.04 14.31 36.65
N GLN A 69 -53.59 13.49 37.54
CA GLN A 69 -52.89 12.33 38.07
C GLN A 69 -52.60 11.30 36.95
N ALA A 70 -53.58 11.00 36.10
CA ALA A 70 -53.39 10.08 34.99
C ALA A 70 -52.34 10.58 33.97
N ASP A 71 -52.32 11.89 33.67
CA ASP A 71 -51.30 12.49 32.81
C ASP A 71 -49.90 12.43 33.46
N ALA A 72 -49.81 12.64 34.78
CA ALA A 72 -48.55 12.53 35.51
C ALA A 72 -48.01 11.09 35.56
N ASP A 73 -48.90 10.12 35.79
CA ASP A 73 -48.57 8.70 35.79
C ASP A 73 -48.12 8.25 34.38
N GLN A 74 -48.82 8.70 33.33
CA GLN A 74 -48.43 8.42 31.94
C GLN A 74 -47.08 9.06 31.60
N ALA A 75 -46.83 10.31 31.99
CA ALA A 75 -45.56 10.98 31.76
C ALA A 75 -44.40 10.25 32.46
N THR A 76 -44.64 9.70 33.65
CA THR A 76 -43.68 8.90 34.40
C THR A 76 -43.42 7.57 33.69
N ALA A 77 -44.48 6.86 33.27
CA ALA A 77 -44.35 5.61 32.53
C ALA A 77 -43.61 5.79 31.19
N ASP A 78 -43.87 6.88 30.47
CA ASP A 78 -43.17 7.22 29.22
C ASP A 78 -41.70 7.60 29.46
N ALA A 79 -41.39 8.23 30.60
CA ALA A 79 -40.00 8.50 31.00
C ALA A 79 -39.26 7.21 31.34
N ASP A 80 -39.88 6.31 32.11
CA ASP A 80 -39.31 5.02 32.47
C ASP A 80 -39.11 4.11 31.25
N ALA A 81 -40.08 4.09 30.33
CA ALA A 81 -39.97 3.34 29.08
C ALA A 81 -38.82 3.86 28.20
N ARG A 82 -38.64 5.19 28.11
CA ARG A 82 -37.50 5.79 27.40
C ARG A 82 -36.18 5.45 28.08
N ALA A 83 -36.09 5.55 29.41
CA ALA A 83 -34.89 5.19 30.15
C ALA A 83 -34.53 3.71 30.00
N ALA A 84 -35.53 2.82 30.01
CA ALA A 84 -35.34 1.39 29.77
C ALA A 84 -34.83 1.12 28.34
N GLN A 85 -35.38 1.79 27.33
CA GLN A 85 -34.92 1.65 25.95
C GLN A 85 -33.48 2.17 25.78
N GLU A 86 -33.16 3.34 26.34
CA GLU A 86 -31.79 3.87 26.31
C GLU A 86 -30.78 2.96 27.02
N ALA A 87 -31.19 2.29 28.10
CA ALA A 87 -30.36 1.30 28.79
C ALA A 87 -30.12 0.05 27.94
N LEU A 88 -31.15 -0.44 27.23
CA LEU A 88 -31.01 -1.56 26.29
C LEU A 88 -30.09 -1.21 25.12
N ASP A 89 -30.26 -0.02 24.54
CA ASP A 89 -29.42 0.44 23.42
C ASP A 89 -27.96 0.62 23.85
N ARG A 90 -27.72 1.14 25.06
CA ARG A 90 -26.37 1.24 25.64
C ARG A 90 -25.75 -0.14 25.88
N ALA A 91 -26.49 -1.07 26.46
CA ALA A 91 -26.00 -2.43 26.69
C ALA A 91 -25.69 -3.15 25.37
N ALA A 92 -26.50 -2.94 24.33
CA ALA A 92 -26.24 -3.47 23.00
C ALA A 92 -24.96 -2.87 22.38
N ALA A 93 -24.76 -1.55 22.50
CA ALA A 93 -23.56 -0.86 22.01
C ALA A 93 -22.29 -1.28 22.77
N GLU A 94 -22.38 -1.51 24.08
CA GLU A 94 -21.26 -2.03 24.88
C GLU A 94 -20.94 -3.48 24.50
N ALA A 95 -21.95 -4.32 24.26
CA ALA A 95 -21.76 -5.70 23.83
C ALA A 95 -21.13 -5.78 22.43
N THR A 96 -21.52 -4.93 21.48
CA THR A 96 -20.88 -4.86 20.16
C THR A 96 -19.45 -4.36 20.26
N ALA A 97 -19.19 -3.30 21.04
CA ALA A 97 -17.84 -2.79 21.25
C ALA A 97 -16.92 -3.83 21.91
N GLU A 98 -17.41 -4.60 22.89
CA GLU A 98 -16.61 -5.65 23.51
C GLU A 98 -16.36 -6.83 22.55
N ALA A 99 -17.36 -7.21 21.73
CA ALA A 99 -17.16 -8.22 20.69
C ALA A 99 -16.10 -7.78 19.66
N GLU A 100 -16.10 -6.51 19.24
CA GLU A 100 -15.08 -5.92 18.38
C GLU A 100 -13.69 -5.94 19.04
N ARG A 101 -13.60 -5.59 20.34
CA ARG A 101 -12.34 -5.67 21.10
C ARG A 101 -11.80 -7.08 21.18
N ILE A 102 -12.67 -8.07 21.46
CA ILE A 102 -12.30 -9.50 21.47
C ILE A 102 -11.85 -9.95 20.08
N GLU A 103 -12.51 -9.54 18.99
CA GLU A 103 -12.09 -9.84 17.63
C GLU A 103 -10.72 -9.24 17.30
N VAL A 104 -10.50 -7.97 17.64
CA VAL A 104 -9.21 -7.30 17.45
C VAL A 104 -8.12 -8.00 18.26
N GLU A 105 -8.41 -8.41 19.49
CA GLU A 105 -7.46 -9.11 20.35
C GLU A 105 -7.16 -10.54 19.90
N LYS A 106 -8.13 -11.25 19.32
CA LYS A 106 -7.90 -12.54 18.63
C LYS A 106 -7.03 -12.38 17.39
N LYS A 107 -7.14 -11.25 16.68
CA LYS A 107 -6.34 -10.92 15.48
C LYS A 107 -4.94 -10.41 15.83
N LYS A 108 -4.66 -10.02 17.08
CA LYS A 108 -3.30 -9.64 17.50
C LYS A 108 -2.38 -10.86 17.35
N PRO A 109 -1.24 -10.72 16.65
CA PRO A 109 -0.29 -11.81 16.52
C PRO A 109 0.22 -12.18 17.91
N LYS A 110 -0.18 -13.37 18.38
CA LYS A 110 0.33 -13.94 19.63
C LYS A 110 1.80 -14.27 19.40
N LEU A 111 2.67 -13.69 20.21
CA LEU A 111 4.08 -14.05 20.21
C LEU A 111 4.17 -15.56 20.45
N GLY A 112 4.85 -16.26 19.56
CA GLY A 112 5.08 -17.70 19.69
C GLY A 112 5.85 -18.02 20.98
N ALA A 113 5.78 -19.28 21.40
CA ALA A 113 6.56 -19.75 22.54
C ALA A 113 8.05 -19.48 22.30
N PHE A 114 8.70 -18.85 23.28
CA PHE A 114 10.15 -18.61 23.29
C PHE A 114 10.84 -19.86 23.84
N ASP A 115 11.69 -20.49 23.04
CA ASP A 115 12.60 -21.54 23.51
C ASP A 115 13.96 -20.91 23.85
N PRO A 116 14.32 -20.81 25.14
CA PRO A 116 15.60 -20.21 25.57
C PRO A 116 16.83 -21.02 25.16
N LYS A 117 16.67 -22.25 24.65
CA LYS A 117 17.77 -23.13 24.23
C LYS A 117 18.06 -23.06 22.73
N LEU A 118 17.14 -22.49 21.94
CA LEU A 118 17.31 -22.32 20.50
C LEU A 118 18.19 -21.08 20.23
N VAL A 119 19.41 -21.32 19.76
CA VAL A 119 20.32 -20.27 19.29
C VAL A 119 20.03 -19.93 17.83
N ILE A 120 20.38 -18.70 17.41
CA ILE A 120 20.29 -18.28 16.00
C ILE A 120 21.05 -19.31 15.12
N PRO A 121 20.43 -19.83 14.05
CA PRO A 121 21.13 -20.70 13.11
C PRO A 121 22.37 -20.02 12.52
N ASN A 122 23.45 -20.78 12.32
CA ASN A 122 24.71 -20.29 11.74
C ASN A 122 24.56 -19.67 10.33
N SER A 123 23.41 -19.86 9.69
CA SER A 123 23.04 -19.20 8.45
C SER A 123 21.54 -18.85 8.49
N LEU A 124 21.22 -17.58 8.34
CA LEU A 124 19.85 -17.13 8.09
C LEU A 124 19.57 -17.35 6.61
N ALA A 125 18.70 -18.31 6.28
CA ALA A 125 18.31 -18.55 4.90
C ALA A 125 17.69 -17.26 4.32
N PRO A 126 18.10 -16.82 3.12
CA PRO A 126 17.50 -15.67 2.45
C PRO A 126 15.98 -15.84 2.39
N GLN A 127 15.23 -14.84 2.87
CA GLN A 127 13.78 -14.94 2.93
C GLN A 127 13.13 -14.34 1.68
N ALA A 128 12.21 -15.08 1.08
CA ALA A 128 11.36 -14.58 0.01
C ALA A 128 10.62 -13.28 0.41
N SER A 129 10.16 -12.53 -0.59
CA SER A 129 9.44 -11.27 -0.39
C SER A 129 8.12 -11.49 0.37
N ASN A 130 7.65 -10.46 1.10
CA ASN A 130 6.34 -10.53 1.76
C ASN A 130 5.20 -10.72 0.74
N PHE A 131 5.36 -10.19 -0.48
CA PHE A 131 4.46 -10.45 -1.60
C PHE A 131 4.38 -11.94 -1.94
N ALA A 132 5.53 -12.61 -2.10
CA ALA A 132 5.58 -14.04 -2.39
C ALA A 132 4.98 -14.87 -1.25
N LYS A 133 5.25 -14.50 0.02
CA LYS A 133 4.66 -15.14 1.20
C LYS A 133 3.13 -15.03 1.21
N LYS A 134 2.57 -13.83 1.00
CA LYS A 134 1.11 -13.61 0.95
C LYS A 134 0.44 -14.46 -0.13
N LYS A 135 1.02 -14.52 -1.33
CA LYS A 135 0.51 -15.40 -2.40
C LYS A 135 0.59 -16.88 -2.05
N LEU A 136 1.67 -17.28 -1.37
CA LEU A 136 1.85 -18.65 -0.91
C LEU A 136 0.81 -19.05 0.15
N GLU A 137 0.49 -18.15 1.08
CA GLU A 137 -0.57 -18.34 2.08
C GLU A 137 -1.95 -18.46 1.42
N ALA A 138 -2.20 -17.65 0.39
CA ALA A 138 -3.40 -17.71 -0.45
C ALA A 138 -3.46 -18.94 -1.37
N LYS A 139 -2.39 -19.75 -1.42
CA LYS A 139 -2.24 -20.92 -2.31
C LYS A 139 -2.31 -20.58 -3.81
N GLU A 140 -2.05 -19.32 -4.14
CA GLU A 140 -2.04 -18.82 -5.51
C GLU A 140 -0.76 -19.20 -6.25
N TYR A 141 -0.82 -19.12 -7.58
CA TYR A 141 0.38 -19.23 -8.40
C TYR A 141 1.35 -18.08 -8.11
N ILE A 142 2.62 -18.45 -7.90
CA ILE A 142 3.74 -17.54 -7.66
C ILE A 142 4.95 -18.01 -8.47
N GLU A 143 5.66 -17.05 -9.05
CA GLU A 143 6.88 -17.30 -9.80
C GLU A 143 7.98 -17.88 -8.90
N LEU A 144 8.67 -18.90 -9.40
CA LEU A 144 9.80 -19.54 -8.74
C LEU A 144 10.95 -18.57 -8.51
N TRP A 145 11.09 -17.55 -9.35
CA TRP A 145 12.14 -16.54 -9.22
C TRP A 145 12.24 -15.94 -7.80
N TYR A 146 11.12 -15.77 -7.08
CA TYR A 146 11.12 -15.24 -5.71
C TYR A 146 11.89 -16.12 -4.70
N TYR A 147 12.10 -17.39 -5.04
CA TYR A 147 12.80 -18.38 -4.23
C TYR A 147 14.22 -18.64 -4.75
N THR A 148 14.67 -17.92 -5.78
CA THR A 148 16.10 -17.89 -6.13
C THR A 148 16.86 -16.98 -5.17
N ARG A 149 18.19 -17.09 -5.20
CA ARG A 149 19.07 -16.19 -4.43
C ARG A 149 18.85 -14.74 -4.84
N GLU A 150 18.69 -14.47 -6.14
CA GLU A 150 18.45 -13.13 -6.67
C GLU A 150 17.10 -12.57 -6.19
N GLY A 151 16.04 -13.36 -6.23
CA GLY A 151 14.72 -12.96 -5.74
C GLY A 151 14.69 -12.68 -4.24
N CYS A 152 15.39 -13.49 -3.45
CA CYS A 152 15.50 -13.25 -2.01
C CYS A 152 16.33 -12.01 -1.67
N LEU A 153 17.44 -11.77 -2.38
CA LEU A 153 18.26 -10.56 -2.20
C LEU A 153 17.50 -9.29 -2.62
N ASP A 154 16.68 -9.36 -3.68
CA ASP A 154 15.83 -8.25 -4.10
C ASP A 154 14.79 -7.91 -3.03
N ALA A 155 14.19 -8.93 -2.40
CA ALA A 155 13.28 -8.75 -1.27
C ALA A 155 13.96 -8.11 -0.05
N GLU A 156 15.20 -8.51 0.26
CA GLU A 156 15.99 -7.92 1.35
C GLU A 156 16.36 -6.46 1.07
N SER A 157 16.71 -6.13 -0.17
CA SER A 157 16.97 -4.74 -0.58
C SER A 157 15.74 -3.85 -0.43
N LEU A 158 14.53 -4.38 -0.60
CA LEU A 158 13.28 -3.64 -0.37
C LEU A 158 12.96 -3.46 1.12
N ARG A 159 13.41 -4.38 1.99
CA ARG A 159 13.23 -4.30 3.45
C ARG A 159 14.21 -3.31 4.12
N GLY A 160 15.41 -3.13 3.58
CA GLY A 160 16.46 -2.26 4.15
C GLY A 160 16.36 -0.77 3.82
N GLY A 161 15.29 -0.34 3.12
CA GLY A 161 15.06 1.07 2.80
C GLY A 161 14.58 1.84 4.04
N VAL A 162 15.49 2.51 4.74
CA VAL A 162 15.17 3.44 5.84
C VAL A 162 14.51 4.71 5.28
N GLN A 163 13.20 4.63 5.03
CA GLN A 163 12.30 5.75 5.21
C GLN A 163 11.22 5.29 6.17
N ALA A 164 11.46 5.60 7.46
CA ALA A 164 10.43 5.62 8.47
C ALA A 164 9.49 6.77 8.15
N ASP A 165 8.52 6.52 7.27
CA ASP A 165 7.19 7.10 7.34
C ASP A 165 6.25 6.22 6.52
N GLU A 166 5.20 5.71 7.16
CA GLU A 166 4.06 4.99 6.59
C GLU A 166 4.25 4.22 5.25
N SER A 167 4.91 3.06 5.29
CA SER A 167 4.57 2.00 4.33
C SER A 167 4.87 0.62 4.91
N LEU A 168 4.00 0.22 5.83
CA LEU A 168 3.73 -1.18 6.08
C LEU A 168 3.49 -1.86 4.72
N GLU A 169 4.27 -2.90 4.44
CA GLU A 169 3.96 -3.89 3.41
C GLU A 169 3.84 -3.33 1.98
N SER A 170 4.95 -3.22 1.23
CA SER A 170 4.81 -3.04 -0.22
C SER A 170 4.10 -4.28 -0.80
N PRO A 171 2.85 -4.16 -1.29
CA PRO A 171 2.05 -5.29 -1.78
C PRO A 171 2.38 -5.63 -3.23
N ASN A 172 3.40 -5.00 -3.80
CA ASN A 172 3.67 -5.03 -5.23
C ASN A 172 4.74 -6.05 -5.58
N ALA A 173 4.50 -6.76 -6.68
CA ALA A 173 5.48 -7.64 -7.30
C ALA A 173 6.78 -6.90 -7.62
N SER A 174 7.91 -7.61 -7.54
CA SER A 174 9.20 -7.03 -7.95
C SER A 174 9.18 -6.73 -9.45
N LYS A 175 9.70 -5.55 -9.83
CA LYS A 175 9.90 -5.20 -11.25
C LYS A 175 10.97 -6.05 -11.95
N LYS A 176 11.76 -6.81 -11.17
CA LYS A 176 12.82 -7.70 -11.68
C LYS A 176 12.40 -9.16 -11.75
N VAL A 177 11.12 -9.45 -11.47
CA VAL A 177 10.61 -10.83 -11.51
C VAL A 177 10.84 -11.44 -12.89
N ILE A 178 11.46 -12.62 -12.92
CA ILE A 178 11.61 -13.42 -14.12
C ILE A 178 10.45 -14.43 -14.13
N ARG A 179 9.76 -14.56 -15.26
CA ARG A 179 8.69 -15.54 -15.42
C ARG A 179 9.28 -16.94 -15.41
N ASP A 180 8.54 -17.91 -14.91
CA ASP A 180 9.04 -19.29 -14.77
C ASP A 180 9.52 -19.88 -16.09
N GLU A 181 8.88 -19.53 -17.22
CA GLU A 181 9.27 -19.99 -18.56
C GLU A 181 10.60 -19.41 -19.07
N ASP A 182 11.04 -18.30 -18.48
CA ASP A 182 12.28 -17.60 -18.84
C ASP A 182 13.44 -17.92 -17.85
N LEU A 183 13.21 -18.81 -16.87
CA LEU A 183 14.24 -19.23 -15.94
C LEU A 183 15.28 -20.12 -16.61
N SER A 184 16.55 -19.90 -16.27
CA SER A 184 17.59 -20.90 -16.59
C SER A 184 17.37 -22.18 -15.77
N TRP A 185 17.88 -23.31 -16.26
CA TRP A 185 17.82 -24.58 -15.54
C TRP A 185 18.41 -24.49 -14.13
N ALA A 186 19.53 -23.78 -13.97
CA ALA A 186 20.16 -23.57 -12.67
C ALA A 186 19.27 -22.77 -11.72
N GLN A 187 18.63 -21.69 -12.20
CA GLN A 187 17.68 -20.91 -11.41
C GLN A 187 16.45 -21.74 -11.04
N PHE A 188 15.88 -22.50 -11.98
CA PHE A 188 14.77 -23.40 -11.72
C PHE A 188 15.11 -24.44 -10.63
N SER A 189 16.29 -25.07 -10.73
CA SER A 189 16.75 -26.10 -9.79
C SER A 189 16.95 -25.56 -8.37
N VAL A 190 17.49 -24.34 -8.23
CA VAL A 190 17.63 -23.67 -6.92
C VAL A 190 16.26 -23.24 -6.40
N ALA A 191 15.47 -22.58 -7.25
CA ALA A 191 14.19 -21.99 -6.88
C ALA A 191 13.17 -23.01 -6.38
N LYS A 192 13.06 -24.17 -7.04
CA LYS A 192 12.11 -25.21 -6.63
C LYS A 192 12.41 -25.72 -5.22
N THR A 193 13.67 -25.79 -4.84
CA THR A 193 14.09 -26.24 -3.50
C THR A 193 13.65 -25.22 -2.45
N GLY A 194 13.88 -23.92 -2.71
CA GLY A 194 13.38 -22.84 -1.86
C GLY A 194 11.85 -22.77 -1.80
N PHE A 195 11.17 -23.01 -2.92
CA PHE A 195 9.72 -23.05 -3.01
C PHE A 195 9.12 -24.21 -2.20
N LEU A 196 9.69 -25.42 -2.31
CA LEU A 196 9.24 -26.60 -1.54
C LEU A 196 9.40 -26.39 -0.02
N ALA A 197 10.51 -25.79 0.41
CA ALA A 197 10.70 -25.42 1.81
C ALA A 197 9.68 -24.36 2.26
N ALA A 198 9.37 -23.38 1.40
CA ALA A 198 8.43 -22.33 1.73
C ALA A 198 6.98 -22.84 1.86
N ILE A 199 6.51 -23.74 0.99
CA ILE A 199 5.16 -24.32 1.11
C ILE A 199 5.03 -25.20 2.36
N GLU A 200 6.12 -25.82 2.82
CA GLU A 200 6.14 -26.56 4.07
C GLU A 200 5.92 -25.64 5.27
N VAL A 201 6.68 -24.54 5.32
CA VAL A 201 6.54 -23.50 6.36
C VAL A 201 5.16 -22.83 6.33
N ALA A 202 4.59 -22.62 5.14
CA ALA A 202 3.24 -22.08 4.97
C ALA A 202 2.12 -23.08 5.32
N GLY A 203 2.45 -24.29 5.76
CA GLY A 203 1.48 -25.26 6.25
C GLY A 203 0.57 -25.84 5.17
N TRP A 204 1.05 -25.96 3.93
CA TRP A 204 0.25 -26.55 2.84
C TRP A 204 -0.12 -28.02 3.13
N PRO A 205 -1.31 -28.48 2.70
CA PRO A 205 -1.71 -29.88 2.84
C PRO A 205 -0.68 -30.84 2.24
N GLN A 206 -0.43 -31.95 2.95
CA GLN A 206 0.63 -32.90 2.59
C GLN A 206 0.48 -33.45 1.17
N GLU A 207 -0.75 -33.68 0.71
CA GLU A 207 -1.05 -34.18 -0.64
C GLU A 207 -0.53 -33.23 -1.73
N HIS A 208 -0.76 -31.93 -1.58
CA HIS A 208 -0.29 -30.92 -2.53
C HIS A 208 1.23 -30.77 -2.53
N ARG A 209 1.85 -30.84 -1.33
CA ARG A 209 3.32 -30.81 -1.20
C ARG A 209 3.95 -32.03 -1.87
N ALA A 210 3.40 -33.22 -1.65
CA ALA A 210 3.88 -34.47 -2.24
C ALA A 210 3.72 -34.47 -3.76
N ALA A 211 2.60 -33.96 -4.29
CA ALA A 211 2.37 -33.84 -5.73
C ALA A 211 3.39 -32.91 -6.41
N LEU A 212 3.63 -31.72 -5.83
CA LEU A 212 4.63 -30.77 -6.33
C LEU A 212 6.06 -31.33 -6.25
N ALA A 213 6.42 -31.98 -5.13
CA ALA A 213 7.73 -32.61 -4.98
C ALA A 213 7.95 -33.73 -6.03
N SER A 214 6.95 -34.59 -6.23
CA SER A 214 6.99 -35.66 -7.23
C SER A 214 7.10 -35.11 -8.64
N PHE A 215 6.41 -34.01 -8.93
CA PHE A 215 6.52 -33.32 -10.21
C PHE A 215 7.91 -32.73 -10.46
N PHE A 216 8.47 -32.00 -9.50
CA PHE A 216 9.82 -31.46 -9.65
C PHE A 216 10.86 -32.57 -9.83
N TYR A 217 10.69 -33.69 -9.14
CA TYR A 217 11.52 -34.88 -9.32
C TYR A 217 11.37 -35.48 -10.73
N ALA A 218 10.13 -35.61 -11.23
CA ALA A 218 9.86 -36.13 -12.57
C ALA A 218 10.51 -35.26 -13.66
N ILE A 219 10.46 -33.93 -13.51
CA ILE A 219 11.12 -32.99 -14.44
C ILE A 219 12.64 -33.13 -14.39
N GLU A 220 13.24 -33.28 -13.20
CA GLU A 220 14.70 -33.42 -13.06
C GLU A 220 15.26 -34.75 -13.55
N SER A 221 14.49 -35.82 -13.39
CA SER A 221 14.86 -37.19 -13.77
C SER A 221 14.42 -37.55 -15.19
N HIS A 222 13.82 -36.60 -15.92
CA HIS A 222 13.29 -36.84 -17.25
C HIS A 222 14.36 -37.33 -18.24
N SER A 223 14.02 -38.35 -19.03
CA SER A 223 14.92 -39.00 -19.99
C SER A 223 15.50 -38.01 -21.02
N SER A 224 14.72 -37.00 -21.42
CA SER A 224 15.17 -35.94 -22.35
C SER A 224 16.39 -35.15 -21.85
N ARG A 225 16.71 -35.19 -20.54
CA ARG A 225 17.95 -34.57 -20.02
C ARG A 225 19.21 -35.37 -20.33
N MET A 226 19.07 -36.67 -20.59
CA MET A 226 20.18 -37.56 -20.96
C MET A 226 20.43 -37.54 -22.47
N ASN A 227 19.45 -37.08 -23.24
CA ASN A 227 19.62 -36.82 -24.65
C ASN A 227 20.34 -35.46 -24.78
N HIS A 228 21.51 -35.42 -25.44
CA HIS A 228 22.33 -34.21 -25.62
C HIS A 228 21.70 -33.14 -26.55
N ASP A 229 20.39 -32.90 -26.44
CA ASP A 229 19.73 -31.79 -27.11
C ASP A 229 19.96 -30.50 -26.30
N GLU A 230 20.60 -29.52 -26.94
CA GLU A 230 20.92 -28.20 -26.39
C GLU A 230 19.67 -27.47 -25.87
N TYR A 231 18.47 -27.85 -26.34
CA TYR A 231 17.21 -27.19 -25.99
C TYR A 231 16.34 -27.95 -24.97
N ALA A 232 16.72 -29.18 -24.60
CA ALA A 232 15.89 -30.04 -23.76
C ALA A 232 15.63 -29.45 -22.37
N GLU A 233 16.66 -28.87 -21.72
CA GLU A 233 16.51 -28.28 -20.39
C GLU A 233 15.55 -27.07 -20.42
N THR A 234 15.66 -26.21 -21.44
CA THR A 234 14.77 -25.05 -21.60
C THR A 234 13.33 -25.49 -21.87
N ALA A 235 13.13 -26.50 -22.72
CA ALA A 235 11.80 -27.05 -22.98
C ALA A 235 11.15 -27.63 -21.72
N LEU A 236 11.92 -28.33 -20.89
CA LEU A 236 11.46 -28.84 -19.59
C LEU A 236 11.08 -27.72 -18.62
N VAL A 237 11.84 -26.63 -18.55
CA VAL A 237 11.50 -25.47 -17.72
C VAL A 237 10.21 -24.80 -18.21
N ILE A 238 10.05 -24.60 -19.53
CA ILE A 238 8.83 -24.04 -20.12
C ILE A 238 7.63 -24.96 -19.83
N TYR A 239 7.79 -26.27 -20.00
CA TYR A 239 6.75 -27.24 -19.65
C TYR A 239 6.40 -27.12 -18.17
N ALA A 240 7.40 -27.06 -17.29
CA ALA A 240 7.18 -27.00 -15.86
C ALA A 240 6.43 -25.73 -15.43
N ALA A 241 6.76 -24.58 -16.03
CA ALA A 241 6.08 -23.32 -15.83
C ALA A 241 4.59 -23.42 -16.22
N ARG A 242 4.31 -23.90 -17.43
CA ARG A 242 2.93 -24.02 -17.95
C ARG A 242 2.10 -25.03 -17.15
N ALA A 243 2.67 -26.18 -16.83
CA ALA A 243 2.02 -27.22 -16.04
C ALA A 243 1.65 -26.70 -14.64
N ARG A 244 2.55 -25.96 -13.98
CA ARG A 244 2.25 -25.36 -12.67
C ARG A 244 1.16 -24.29 -12.75
N GLN A 245 1.23 -23.37 -13.71
CA GLN A 245 0.18 -22.37 -13.90
C GLN A 245 -1.19 -23.02 -14.07
N PHE A 246 -1.29 -23.98 -14.99
CA PHE A 246 -2.53 -24.69 -15.26
C PHE A 246 -3.02 -25.52 -14.07
N TRP A 247 -2.09 -26.10 -13.30
CA TRP A 247 -2.42 -26.84 -12.08
C TRP A 247 -2.99 -25.94 -10.99
N HIS A 248 -2.39 -24.78 -10.72
CA HIS A 248 -2.92 -23.81 -9.75
C HIS A 248 -4.29 -23.27 -10.18
N GLU A 249 -4.49 -22.97 -11.47
CA GLU A 249 -5.79 -22.55 -12.00
C GLU A 249 -6.86 -23.65 -11.88
N SER A 250 -6.50 -24.89 -12.20
CA SER A 250 -7.42 -26.02 -12.06
C SER A 250 -7.75 -26.31 -10.59
N LEU A 251 -6.77 -26.14 -9.69
CA LEU A 251 -6.95 -26.32 -8.26
C LEU A 251 -7.90 -25.27 -7.67
N SER A 252 -7.83 -24.02 -8.11
CA SER A 252 -8.75 -22.96 -7.66
C SER A 252 -10.21 -23.21 -8.08
N GLN A 253 -10.41 -24.00 -9.14
CA GLN A 253 -11.72 -24.44 -9.62
C GLN A 253 -12.17 -25.79 -9.02
N GLY A 254 -11.41 -26.38 -8.09
CA GLY A 254 -11.71 -27.69 -7.50
C GLY A 254 -11.47 -28.88 -8.44
N ARG A 255 -10.71 -28.69 -9.53
CA ARG A 255 -10.39 -29.70 -10.56
C ARG A 255 -8.89 -30.04 -10.58
N GLY A 256 -8.27 -30.10 -9.41
CA GLY A 256 -6.86 -30.46 -9.29
C GLY A 256 -6.56 -31.81 -9.95
N PHE A 257 -5.43 -31.90 -10.65
CA PHE A 257 -4.96 -33.13 -11.29
C PHE A 257 -3.57 -33.50 -10.76
N ASN A 258 -3.11 -34.71 -11.05
CA ASN A 258 -1.76 -35.14 -10.69
C ASN A 258 -0.73 -34.49 -11.61
N ILE A 259 -0.12 -33.39 -11.14
CA ILE A 259 0.90 -32.65 -11.88
C ILE A 259 2.18 -33.45 -12.11
N ALA A 260 2.45 -34.51 -11.34
CA ALA A 260 3.67 -35.31 -11.47
C ALA A 260 3.74 -36.17 -12.73
N ILE A 261 2.60 -36.42 -13.38
CA ILE A 261 2.55 -37.18 -14.63
C ILE A 261 2.89 -36.23 -15.79
N ILE A 262 4.06 -36.41 -16.37
CA ILE A 262 4.51 -35.60 -17.51
C ILE A 262 3.72 -35.99 -18.75
N ASN A 263 3.14 -34.99 -19.40
CA ASN A 263 2.47 -35.14 -20.67
C ASN A 263 3.51 -35.03 -21.78
N GLU A 264 4.05 -36.19 -22.19
CA GLU A 264 5.08 -36.30 -23.23
C GLU A 264 4.69 -35.59 -24.53
N ARG A 265 3.44 -35.74 -24.96
CA ARG A 265 2.95 -35.08 -26.19
C ARG A 265 3.03 -33.56 -26.08
N LEU A 266 2.67 -32.99 -24.93
CA LEU A 266 2.77 -31.54 -24.71
C LEU A 266 4.23 -31.10 -24.61
N LEU A 267 5.09 -31.90 -23.96
CA LEU A 267 6.52 -31.63 -23.88
C LEU A 267 7.19 -31.65 -25.26
N ASP A 268 6.87 -32.62 -26.11
CA ASP A 268 7.35 -32.70 -27.49
C ASP A 268 6.93 -31.49 -28.32
N GLN A 269 5.68 -31.05 -28.18
CA GLN A 269 5.19 -29.84 -28.84
C GLN A 269 5.96 -28.60 -28.40
N ILE A 270 6.18 -28.43 -27.09
CA ILE A 270 6.95 -27.32 -26.53
C ILE A 270 8.39 -27.36 -27.05
N THR A 271 9.01 -28.55 -27.08
CA THR A 271 10.38 -28.76 -27.56
C THR A 271 10.50 -28.38 -29.03
N SER A 272 9.61 -28.89 -29.89
CA SER A 272 9.54 -28.55 -31.31
C SER A 272 9.35 -27.03 -31.52
N ASP A 273 8.42 -26.41 -30.79
CA ASP A 273 8.13 -24.99 -30.94
C ASP A 273 9.28 -24.10 -30.47
N HIS A 274 9.94 -24.49 -29.36
CA HIS A 274 11.13 -23.80 -28.88
C HIS A 274 12.28 -23.92 -29.89
N HIS A 275 12.53 -25.12 -30.40
CA HIS A 275 13.54 -25.35 -31.42
C HIS A 275 13.28 -24.50 -32.67
N LYS A 276 12.03 -24.47 -33.19
CA LYS A 276 11.66 -23.60 -34.33
C LYS A 276 11.93 -22.12 -34.05
N LYS A 277 11.60 -21.63 -32.86
CA LYS A 277 11.81 -20.22 -32.46
C LYS A 277 13.29 -19.85 -32.37
N VAL A 278 14.11 -20.71 -31.79
CA VAL A 278 15.56 -20.48 -31.68
C VAL A 278 16.20 -20.52 -33.06
N THR A 279 15.86 -21.54 -33.87
CA THR A 279 16.38 -21.68 -35.24
C THR A 279 15.98 -20.49 -36.11
N ALA A 280 14.73 -20.03 -36.07
CA ALA A 280 14.29 -18.84 -36.79
C ALA A 280 15.03 -17.57 -36.33
N SER A 281 15.27 -17.41 -35.02
CA SER A 281 16.04 -16.28 -34.49
C SER A 281 17.50 -16.31 -34.95
N LYS A 282 18.11 -17.50 -35.03
CA LYS A 282 19.48 -17.69 -35.51
C LYS A 282 19.62 -17.31 -36.98
N TYR A 283 18.68 -17.72 -37.83
CA TYR A 283 18.68 -17.32 -39.24
C TYR A 283 18.49 -15.81 -39.42
N ARG A 284 17.60 -15.17 -38.66
CA ARG A 284 17.45 -13.70 -38.68
C ARG A 284 18.73 -12.95 -38.31
N MET A 285 19.44 -13.39 -37.27
CA MET A 285 20.73 -12.78 -36.89
C MET A 285 21.81 -12.96 -37.98
N LEU A 286 21.79 -14.07 -38.70
CA LEU A 286 22.71 -14.32 -39.81
C LEU A 286 22.37 -13.45 -41.04
N ASP A 287 21.08 -13.26 -41.33
CA ASP A 287 20.61 -12.37 -42.41
C ASP A 287 20.96 -10.90 -42.10
N ASP A 288 20.71 -10.43 -40.88
CA ASP A 288 21.08 -9.07 -40.44
C ASP A 288 22.59 -8.81 -40.55
N LEU A 289 23.42 -9.82 -40.25
CA LEU A 289 24.87 -9.75 -40.38
C LEU A 289 25.31 -9.74 -41.86
N ALA A 290 24.64 -10.50 -42.73
CA ALA A 290 24.90 -10.54 -44.16
C ALA A 290 24.49 -9.22 -44.86
N GLU A 291 23.39 -8.60 -44.43
CA GLU A 291 22.96 -7.29 -44.91
C GLU A 291 23.91 -6.17 -44.44
N GLY A 292 24.44 -6.26 -43.22
CA GLY A 292 25.45 -5.32 -42.70
C GLY A 292 26.79 -5.34 -43.44
N ILE A 293 27.13 -6.43 -44.13
CA ILE A 293 28.36 -6.57 -44.93
C ILE A 293 28.17 -6.06 -46.37
N SER A 294 26.92 -5.97 -46.87
CA SER A 294 26.60 -5.62 -48.26
C SER A 294 26.33 -4.13 -48.52
N ALA A 295 26.37 -3.28 -47.49
CA ALA A 295 26.17 -1.83 -47.66
C ALA A 295 27.45 -1.12 -48.19
N PRO A 296 27.42 -0.43 -49.35
CA PRO A 296 28.58 0.29 -49.85
C PRO A 296 28.85 1.54 -49.00
N ARG A 297 30.10 1.74 -48.59
CA ARG A 297 30.57 2.94 -47.88
C ARG A 297 30.51 4.17 -48.80
N GLY A 298 29.37 4.84 -48.83
CA GLY A 298 29.24 6.19 -49.38
C GLY A 298 29.90 7.23 -48.47
N ARG A 299 30.96 7.89 -48.96
CA ARG A 299 31.52 9.11 -48.37
C ARG A 299 30.44 10.21 -48.28
N PRO A 300 30.33 10.96 -47.17
CA PRO A 300 29.63 12.23 -47.20
C PRO A 300 30.61 13.34 -47.63
N SER A 301 30.46 13.84 -48.85
CA SER A 301 30.89 15.18 -49.25
C SER A 301 29.66 16.08 -49.27
N GLY A 302 29.79 17.33 -48.82
CA GLY A 302 28.71 18.31 -48.95
C GLY A 302 28.62 19.30 -47.79
N ARG A 303 29.30 20.42 -47.98
CA ARG A 303 29.38 21.63 -47.18
C ARG A 303 28.09 22.47 -47.31
N GLN A 304 27.86 23.35 -46.32
CA GLN A 304 27.06 24.60 -46.36
C GLN A 304 25.53 24.39 -46.20
N GLN A 305 24.77 25.13 -45.38
CA GLN A 305 24.86 26.54 -44.98
C GLN A 305 24.42 26.78 -43.53
N ARG A 306 25.06 27.80 -42.94
CA ARG A 306 24.59 28.55 -41.78
C ARG A 306 23.36 29.36 -42.18
N GLU A 307 22.31 29.31 -41.37
CA GLU A 307 21.40 30.45 -41.23
C GLU A 307 21.24 30.80 -39.76
N ILE A 308 21.53 32.08 -39.51
CA ILE A 308 21.51 32.77 -38.24
C ILE A 308 20.10 33.34 -38.12
N HIS A 309 19.35 32.96 -37.08
CA HIS A 309 18.19 33.73 -36.65
C HIS A 309 18.32 34.08 -35.17
N HIS A 310 18.55 35.38 -34.95
CA HIS A 310 18.35 36.10 -33.71
C HIS A 310 16.90 35.93 -33.22
N ARG A 311 16.73 35.64 -31.93
CA ARG A 311 15.58 36.16 -31.18
C ARG A 311 15.97 36.40 -29.72
N GLU A 312 15.84 37.67 -29.34
CA GLU A 312 15.98 38.21 -28.00
C GLU A 312 14.87 37.70 -27.07
N THR A 313 15.22 37.60 -25.78
CA THR A 313 14.44 37.83 -24.55
C THR A 313 15.27 37.16 -23.44
N GLY A 314 15.47 37.67 -22.23
CA GLY A 314 14.98 38.83 -21.52
C GLY A 314 15.45 38.63 -20.07
N ASN A 315 16.32 39.53 -19.62
CA ASN A 315 16.65 40.01 -18.28
C ASN A 315 16.25 39.25 -16.97
N ARG A 316 17.10 39.47 -15.95
CA ARG A 316 16.84 39.54 -14.48
C ARG A 316 16.69 38.17 -13.76
N ILE A 317 17.21 37.87 -12.55
CA ILE A 317 17.55 38.63 -11.33
C ILE A 317 18.67 37.89 -10.55
N ARG A 318 19.55 38.65 -9.88
CA ARG A 318 20.45 38.22 -8.79
C ARG A 318 19.71 38.21 -7.46
N SER A 319 19.91 37.20 -6.63
CA SER A 319 19.60 37.24 -5.19
C SER A 319 20.63 36.43 -4.39
N ALA A 320 20.93 36.92 -3.19
CA ALA A 320 22.11 36.61 -2.40
C ALA A 320 21.79 35.81 -1.12
N SER A 321 22.79 35.01 -0.68
CA SER A 321 23.20 34.61 0.71
C SER A 321 22.18 33.87 1.63
N PRO A 322 22.55 33.26 2.80
CA PRO A 322 23.84 33.01 3.48
C PRO A 322 24.00 31.52 3.99
N PRO A 323 25.00 31.15 4.85
CA PRO A 323 25.54 29.78 5.00
C PRO A 323 25.06 29.03 6.26
N ARG A 324 25.30 27.70 6.35
CA ARG A 324 25.34 27.00 7.64
C ARG A 324 26.26 25.77 7.71
N ALA A 325 27.23 25.90 8.62
CA ALA A 325 27.82 24.97 9.58
C ALA A 325 27.89 23.43 9.34
N ALA A 326 29.14 22.94 9.36
CA ALA A 326 29.73 21.80 10.10
C ALA A 326 28.90 20.57 10.54
N LEU A 327 29.25 19.40 9.95
CA LEU A 327 29.78 18.12 10.51
C LEU A 327 29.30 17.57 11.88
N PRO A 328 29.51 16.26 12.23
CA PRO A 328 29.91 15.05 11.45
C PRO A 328 29.10 13.76 11.79
N GLY A 329 29.32 12.66 11.04
CA GLY A 329 29.20 11.31 11.63
C GLY A 329 28.72 10.13 10.77
N GLN A 330 29.63 9.55 9.96
CA GLN A 330 29.84 8.11 9.68
C GLN A 330 28.70 7.29 8.98
N ASN A 331 28.82 6.98 7.69
CA ASN A 331 29.53 5.84 7.04
C ASN A 331 29.01 4.46 7.48
N THR A 332 28.46 3.60 6.61
CA THR A 332 28.95 3.19 5.28
C THR A 332 27.82 2.72 4.35
N ALA A 333 27.77 3.23 3.11
CA ALA A 333 26.88 2.75 2.05
C ALA A 333 27.66 2.06 0.92
N PHE A 334 27.29 0.81 0.63
CA PHE A 334 27.73 0.06 -0.53
C PHE A 334 26.77 0.30 -1.72
N PHE A 335 27.39 0.61 -2.84
CA PHE A 335 26.95 0.79 -4.22
C PHE A 335 25.55 0.26 -4.65
N GLN A 336 24.69 1.15 -5.16
CA GLN A 336 23.62 0.82 -6.12
C GLN A 336 23.69 1.78 -7.31
N GLN A 337 23.77 1.21 -8.52
CA GLN A 337 23.54 1.92 -9.77
C GLN A 337 22.03 1.92 -10.05
N GLY A 338 21.44 3.11 -10.07
CA GLY A 338 20.07 3.35 -10.48
C GLY A 338 20.02 4.46 -11.51
N THR A 339 19.42 4.16 -12.66
CA THR A 339 19.08 5.06 -13.75
C THR A 339 18.06 6.10 -13.30
N GLY A 340 18.53 7.18 -12.69
CA GLY A 340 17.76 8.41 -12.47
C GLY A 340 18.13 9.43 -13.54
N ARG A 341 17.12 10.07 -14.14
CA ARG A 341 17.29 11.22 -15.04
C ARG A 341 18.34 12.19 -14.47
N SER A 342 19.31 12.50 -15.30
CA SER A 342 20.60 13.15 -14.98
C SER A 342 20.52 14.67 -14.88
N ASP A 343 19.32 15.24 -14.74
CA ASP A 343 19.09 16.67 -14.76
C ASP A 343 19.74 17.35 -13.54
N GLY A 344 20.96 17.86 -13.73
CA GLY A 344 21.66 18.75 -12.82
C GLY A 344 22.82 18.16 -12.01
N LEU A 345 23.13 16.86 -12.09
CA LEU A 345 24.20 16.26 -11.27
C LEU A 345 25.59 16.47 -11.90
N SER A 346 26.54 16.99 -11.11
CA SER A 346 27.95 17.12 -11.52
C SER A 346 28.60 15.76 -11.72
N ALA A 347 29.38 15.58 -12.78
CA ALA A 347 30.13 14.36 -13.05
C ALA A 347 31.11 14.06 -11.91
N CYS A 348 31.12 12.82 -11.45
CA CYS A 348 32.10 12.34 -10.48
C CYS A 348 33.51 12.32 -11.09
N ALA A 349 34.52 12.80 -10.36
CA ALA A 349 35.90 12.82 -10.88
C ALA A 349 36.53 11.43 -11.03
N VAL A 350 35.97 10.38 -10.43
CA VAL A 350 36.51 9.00 -10.49
C VAL A 350 35.75 8.16 -11.51
N CYS A 351 34.44 7.98 -11.34
CA CYS A 351 33.63 7.16 -12.26
C CYS A 351 33.05 7.93 -13.46
N LEU A 352 33.19 9.26 -13.49
CA LEU A 352 32.55 10.15 -14.48
C LEU A 352 31.02 10.02 -14.58
N GLY A 353 30.38 9.37 -13.62
CA GLY A 353 28.94 9.23 -13.54
C GLY A 353 28.25 10.47 -13.01
N ARG A 354 27.04 10.71 -13.50
CA ARG A 354 26.08 11.74 -13.07
C ARG A 354 24.90 11.09 -12.36
N HIS A 355 25.18 10.18 -11.42
CA HIS A 355 24.19 9.50 -10.58
C HIS A 355 24.48 9.81 -9.10
N ARG A 356 23.45 9.68 -8.26
CA ARG A 356 23.55 10.00 -6.83
C ARG A 356 24.50 9.03 -6.12
N HIS A 357 25.65 9.52 -5.67
CA HIS A 357 26.58 8.81 -4.79
C HIS A 357 27.55 9.81 -4.12
N ASN A 358 28.29 9.38 -3.09
CA ASN A 358 29.29 10.22 -2.44
C ASN A 358 30.56 10.37 -3.31
N VAL A 359 30.62 11.44 -4.12
CA VAL A 359 31.74 11.74 -5.04
C VAL A 359 33.08 11.93 -4.31
N ARG A 360 33.06 12.33 -3.02
CA ARG A 360 34.30 12.48 -2.23
C ARG A 360 34.88 11.13 -1.79
N GLU A 361 34.05 10.10 -1.68
CA GLU A 361 34.43 8.75 -1.25
C GLU A 361 34.44 7.74 -2.39
N CYS A 362 34.10 8.16 -3.62
CA CYS A 362 34.08 7.28 -4.78
C CYS A 362 35.46 6.64 -5.02
N ARG A 363 35.50 5.31 -4.98
CA ARG A 363 36.68 4.45 -5.22
C ARG A 363 36.44 3.47 -6.40
N SER A 364 35.55 3.85 -7.32
CA SER A 364 35.23 3.00 -8.48
C SER A 364 36.48 2.70 -9.30
N THR A 365 36.67 1.43 -9.65
CA THR A 365 37.75 0.99 -10.56
C THR A 365 37.36 1.12 -12.03
N THR A 366 36.07 1.33 -12.31
CA THR A 366 35.50 1.52 -13.64
C THR A 366 34.73 2.84 -13.72
N LEU A 367 34.50 3.32 -14.94
CA LEU A 367 33.61 4.44 -15.23
C LEU A 367 32.14 4.03 -15.01
N TRP A 368 31.23 4.99 -15.18
CA TRP A 368 29.78 4.82 -15.02
C TRP A 368 29.17 3.75 -15.92
N ASN A 369 29.83 3.39 -17.02
CA ASN A 369 29.41 2.34 -17.95
C ASN A 369 29.84 0.93 -17.52
N LEU A 370 30.52 0.79 -16.37
CA LEU A 370 31.06 -0.47 -15.83
C LEU A 370 32.07 -1.22 -16.71
N THR A 371 32.29 -0.81 -17.95
CA THR A 371 33.17 -1.49 -18.91
C THR A 371 34.50 -0.79 -19.08
N THR A 372 34.55 0.54 -18.96
CA THR A 372 35.80 1.31 -19.12
C THR A 372 36.52 1.46 -17.79
N GLN A 373 37.82 1.17 -17.73
CA GLN A 373 38.62 1.36 -16.52
C GLN A 373 38.74 2.85 -16.15
N ALA A 374 38.60 3.17 -14.87
CA ALA A 374 38.79 4.52 -14.37
C ALA A 374 40.28 4.91 -14.47
N ARG A 375 40.58 6.02 -15.16
CA ARG A 375 41.95 6.54 -15.32
C ARG A 375 42.53 7.05 -13.99
N THR A 376 41.69 7.50 -13.08
CA THR A 376 42.07 8.15 -11.83
C THR A 376 41.51 7.43 -10.63
N ARG A 377 42.19 7.55 -9.49
CA ARG A 377 41.77 6.94 -8.22
C ARG A 377 42.10 7.85 -7.04
N ARG A 378 41.62 7.50 -5.85
CA ARG A 378 41.99 8.18 -4.61
C ARG A 378 43.11 7.42 -3.91
N ASN A 379 44.14 8.14 -3.47
CA ASN A 379 45.20 7.57 -2.63
C ASN A 379 44.71 7.40 -1.17
N ALA A 380 45.57 6.89 -0.28
CA ALA A 380 45.25 6.68 1.14
C ALA A 380 44.83 7.98 1.87
N GLU A 381 45.36 9.13 1.43
CA GLU A 381 45.01 10.47 1.94
C GLU A 381 43.71 11.03 1.34
N GLY A 382 43.02 10.27 0.48
CA GLY A 382 41.79 10.70 -0.20
C GLY A 382 42.01 11.67 -1.37
N ARG A 383 43.26 11.97 -1.73
CA ARG A 383 43.62 12.85 -2.86
C ARG A 383 43.45 12.13 -4.19
N LEU A 384 42.95 12.87 -5.18
CA LEU A 384 42.75 12.34 -6.54
C LEU A 384 44.11 12.27 -7.24
N VAL A 385 44.48 11.09 -7.73
CA VAL A 385 45.74 10.85 -8.44
C VAL A 385 45.49 10.27 -9.82
N ASN A 386 46.36 10.60 -10.78
CA ASN A 386 46.35 10.01 -12.12
C ASN A 386 46.91 8.58 -12.11
N ASN A 387 46.97 7.95 -13.30
CA ASN A 387 47.51 6.61 -13.46
C ASN A 387 49.02 6.51 -13.11
N ARG A 388 49.74 7.64 -13.07
CA ARG A 388 51.14 7.76 -12.64
C ARG A 388 51.31 8.03 -11.15
N ASN A 389 50.23 8.04 -10.37
CA ASN A 389 50.20 8.41 -8.94
C ASN A 389 50.49 9.89 -8.65
N GLU A 390 50.40 10.76 -9.65
CA GLU A 390 50.58 12.20 -9.47
C GLU A 390 49.25 12.84 -9.06
N PRO A 391 49.24 13.77 -8.09
CA PRO A 391 48.02 14.40 -7.62
C PRO A 391 47.46 15.37 -8.67
N ILE A 392 46.17 15.22 -8.99
CA ILE A 392 45.44 16.10 -9.91
C ILE A 392 44.42 16.96 -9.15
N CYS A 393 44.17 18.17 -9.64
CA CYS A 393 43.35 19.15 -8.95
C CYS A 393 41.86 18.80 -9.00
N LEU A 394 41.23 18.62 -7.83
CA LEU A 394 39.80 18.31 -7.73
C LEU A 394 38.90 19.49 -8.11
N ASN A 395 39.30 20.73 -7.78
CA ASN A 395 38.54 21.92 -8.12
C ASN A 395 38.49 22.12 -9.65
N TRP A 396 39.60 21.85 -10.33
CA TRP A 396 39.66 21.80 -11.78
C TRP A 396 38.67 20.79 -12.40
N GLN A 397 38.46 19.63 -11.76
CA GLN A 397 37.47 18.65 -12.25
C GLN A 397 36.01 19.10 -12.14
N ARG A 398 35.71 20.09 -11.31
CA ARG A 398 34.33 20.48 -10.95
C ARG A 398 33.80 21.69 -11.70
N SER A 399 34.66 22.62 -12.13
CA SER A 399 34.22 23.76 -12.95
C SER A 399 35.40 24.62 -13.41
N SER A 400 36.22 25.06 -12.47
CA SER A 400 37.40 25.91 -12.68
C SER A 400 38.28 25.88 -11.42
N CYS A 401 39.58 26.15 -11.59
CA CYS A 401 40.53 26.28 -10.50
C CYS A 401 41.13 27.68 -10.51
N ASN A 402 41.12 28.37 -9.37
CA ASN A 402 41.70 29.72 -9.22
C ASN A 402 43.10 29.67 -8.57
N SER A 403 43.72 28.49 -8.50
CA SER A 403 45.01 28.29 -7.84
C SER A 403 46.11 28.11 -8.88
N ASN A 404 47.30 28.63 -8.55
CA ASN A 404 48.44 28.69 -9.46
C ASN A 404 49.19 27.33 -9.51
N HIS A 405 48.59 26.30 -10.10
CA HIS A 405 49.20 24.97 -10.25
C HIS A 405 48.73 24.22 -11.51
N ASP A 406 48.93 24.82 -12.68
CA ASP A 406 48.49 24.27 -13.97
C ASP A 406 49.04 22.88 -14.29
N SER A 407 50.18 22.50 -13.70
CA SER A 407 50.74 21.15 -13.83
C SER A 407 49.85 20.03 -13.26
N ARG A 408 48.82 20.35 -12.47
CA ARG A 408 47.84 19.39 -11.92
C ARG A 408 46.47 19.49 -12.61
N HIS A 409 46.34 20.32 -13.64
CA HIS A 409 45.12 20.47 -14.43
C HIS A 409 45.06 19.40 -15.53
N GLU A 410 44.79 18.16 -15.14
CA GLU A 410 44.59 17.03 -16.06
C GLU A 410 43.17 16.47 -15.89
N CYS A 411 42.42 16.28 -16.98
CA CYS A 411 41.08 15.70 -16.96
C CYS A 411 41.11 14.27 -16.42
N SER A 412 40.27 13.99 -15.42
CA SER A 412 40.29 12.70 -14.75
C SER A 412 39.73 11.53 -15.56
N GLY A 413 39.08 11.81 -16.68
CA GLY A 413 38.60 10.81 -17.63
C GLY A 413 39.57 10.50 -18.76
N CYS A 414 39.89 11.53 -19.56
CA CYS A 414 40.67 11.36 -20.80
C CYS A 414 42.13 11.82 -20.69
N GLY A 415 42.53 12.49 -19.61
CA GLY A 415 43.89 13.00 -19.45
C GLY A 415 44.19 14.33 -20.15
N SER A 416 43.20 15.01 -20.72
CA SER A 416 43.39 16.31 -21.37
C SER A 416 43.58 17.45 -20.38
N ALA A 417 44.46 18.40 -20.67
CA ALA A 417 44.62 19.61 -19.85
C ALA A 417 43.56 20.70 -20.11
N ASN A 418 42.78 20.56 -21.19
CA ASN A 418 41.89 21.63 -21.66
C ASN A 418 40.54 21.70 -20.93
N HIS A 419 40.20 20.66 -20.16
CA HIS A 419 38.92 20.57 -19.45
C HIS A 419 39.02 19.67 -18.21
N GLY A 420 38.07 19.82 -17.29
CA GLY A 420 37.88 18.88 -16.17
C GLY A 420 36.77 17.85 -16.44
N ALA A 421 36.57 16.93 -15.49
CA ALA A 421 35.58 15.84 -15.56
C ALA A 421 34.17 16.27 -16.00
N GLN A 422 33.73 17.48 -15.65
CA GLN A 422 32.40 17.98 -16.05
C GLN A 422 32.17 18.07 -17.55
N LYS A 423 33.23 18.32 -18.33
CA LYS A 423 33.16 18.50 -19.79
C LYS A 423 33.85 17.37 -20.54
N CYS A 424 34.18 16.27 -19.86
CA CYS A 424 34.82 15.13 -20.48
C CYS A 424 33.83 14.38 -21.38
N HIS A 425 34.25 14.00 -22.59
CA HIS A 425 33.40 13.21 -23.49
C HIS A 425 33.09 11.79 -22.95
N LEU A 426 33.89 11.30 -22.00
CA LEU A 426 33.67 10.01 -21.33
C LEU A 426 32.70 10.13 -20.14
N ALA A 427 32.33 11.35 -19.75
CA ALA A 427 31.35 11.56 -18.70
C ALA A 427 29.95 11.16 -19.16
N GLN A 428 29.16 10.65 -18.21
CA GLN A 428 27.78 10.32 -18.45
C GLN A 428 27.06 11.56 -19.00
N LYS A 429 26.46 11.42 -20.18
CA LYS A 429 25.66 12.49 -20.78
C LYS A 429 24.38 12.65 -19.96
N VAL A 430 23.97 13.91 -19.81
CA VAL A 430 22.69 14.24 -19.17
C VAL A 430 21.55 13.91 -20.10
#